data_AF-A0A7V9R041-F1
#
_entry.id   AF-A0A7V9R041-F1
#
_cell.length_a   1.000
_cell.length_b   1.000
_cell.length_c   1.000
_cell.angle_alpha   90.00
_cell.angle_beta   90.00
_cell.angle_gamma   90.00
#
_symmetry.space_group_name_H-M   'P 1'
#
loop_
_entity.id
_entity.type
_entity.pdbx_description
1 polymer ?
#
loop_
_entity_poly.entity_id
_entity_poly.type
_entity_poly.pdbx_seq_one_letter_code
_entity_poly.pdbx_strand_id
1 'polypeptide(L)'
;MNVPSSGFTPGLCPLAAASSRPVPTCSVEHGTRDSLPGRPSAGLLCARLPVVADQSIEVTAAAIVSRGRVLAARRTHPADVAGGWELPGGKVDPGESVVDAVRREVQEELGCDVSYAFALAGRTAIKPGYELTAHVVGLVAGEPVPHEHDAVRWLGPEDLDDVDWLPSDRPFLSELRDLLLDGHRLPGGNVGGAVQIGATVRRATGPWTPAVHALLDHLVASGVAEVPTVLGVDARGREVLSYLPGHQVDVDTDAASDALLGAAMAWLRDYHLVVRDFRHPGPWRSVHRPLADGEVICHHDFAPYNVALSSSATGERLVGVFDWDMAGPGTPLDDLAFAAWNWVPLHRALPAEVCAMRLAVMASAYGDGVRPVDILDGVVPRIERSVVLIAAGQAAGDEGMLNLATVGEPARTTAALDALRTRLPAIRRLLT
;
A
#
# COMPACT_ATOMS: atom_id res chain seq x y z
N MET A 1 -24.94 52.69 16.13
CA MET A 1 -24.93 52.97 14.67
C MET A 1 -25.35 51.69 13.95
N ASN A 2 -26.03 51.83 12.82
CA ASN A 2 -26.76 50.73 12.18
C ASN A 2 -25.86 49.69 11.48
N VAL A 3 -26.35 48.46 11.51
CA VAL A 3 -26.14 47.33 10.57
C VAL A 3 -26.42 47.76 9.10
N PRO A 4 -26.03 47.00 8.04
CA PRO A 4 -26.18 45.54 7.96
C PRO A 4 -25.12 44.68 7.27
N SER A 5 -25.31 43.40 7.54
CA SER A 5 -24.74 42.20 6.93
C SER A 5 -25.28 41.89 5.52
N SER A 6 -24.43 41.27 4.69
CA SER A 6 -24.79 40.35 3.60
C SER A 6 -23.65 39.32 3.47
N GLY A 7 -23.86 38.02 3.21
CA GLY A 7 -25.06 37.34 2.71
C GLY A 7 -24.79 36.86 1.28
N PHE A 8 -24.12 35.71 1.12
CA PHE A 8 -23.71 35.17 -0.17
C PHE A 8 -23.95 33.66 -0.26
N THR A 9 -24.84 33.27 -1.17
CA THR A 9 -25.06 31.91 -1.70
C THR A 9 -25.76 32.04 -3.08
N PRO A 10 -25.71 31.03 -3.96
CA PRO A 10 -25.45 31.28 -5.39
C PRO A 10 -26.71 31.43 -6.26
N GLY A 11 -26.59 32.24 -7.33
CA GLY A 11 -27.63 32.47 -8.33
C GLY A 11 -27.41 31.73 -9.65
N LEU A 12 -28.37 30.87 -10.01
CA LEU A 12 -28.57 30.32 -11.36
C LEU A 12 -29.17 31.37 -12.31
N CYS A 13 -28.71 31.44 -13.57
CA CYS A 13 -29.44 32.04 -14.71
C CYS A 13 -28.76 31.67 -16.07
N PRO A 14 -29.40 31.85 -17.26
CA PRO A 14 -30.17 30.76 -17.84
C PRO A 14 -29.87 30.45 -19.33
N LEU A 15 -30.63 29.49 -19.86
CA LEU A 15 -30.65 29.02 -21.26
C LEU A 15 -30.90 30.11 -22.32
N ALA A 16 -30.32 29.89 -23.51
CA ALA A 16 -30.83 30.39 -24.78
C ALA A 16 -30.86 29.23 -25.80
N ALA A 17 -31.90 29.17 -26.63
CA ALA A 17 -32.15 28.07 -27.57
C ALA A 17 -32.32 28.58 -29.01
N ALA A 18 -31.96 27.76 -30.00
CA ALA A 18 -32.77 27.45 -31.20
C ALA A 18 -31.91 26.84 -32.35
N SER A 19 -32.32 25.67 -32.85
CA SER A 19 -32.75 25.45 -34.25
C SER A 19 -32.92 23.94 -34.52
N SER A 20 -33.66 23.57 -35.57
CA SER A 20 -34.28 22.23 -35.70
C SER A 20 -34.23 21.63 -37.11
N ARG A 21 -34.43 20.29 -37.17
CA ARG A 21 -34.73 19.41 -38.34
C ARG A 21 -33.53 18.81 -39.11
N PRO A 22 -33.71 17.65 -39.81
CA PRO A 22 -34.52 16.48 -39.44
C PRO A 22 -33.82 15.11 -39.72
N VAL A 23 -34.51 14.02 -39.38
CA VAL A 23 -34.08 12.60 -39.49
C VAL A 23 -34.28 12.02 -40.90
N PRO A 24 -33.46 11.04 -41.35
CA PRO A 24 -33.84 10.04 -42.34
C PRO A 24 -33.99 8.63 -41.73
N THR A 25 -35.14 8.00 -41.96
CA THR A 25 -35.40 6.57 -41.67
C THR A 25 -35.02 5.73 -42.88
N CYS A 26 -34.35 4.58 -42.67
CA CYS A 26 -34.00 3.66 -43.76
C CYS A 26 -34.98 2.47 -43.80
N SER A 27 -35.72 2.35 -44.90
CA SER A 27 -36.65 1.25 -45.17
C SER A 27 -35.93 0.14 -45.96
N VAL A 28 -36.28 -1.13 -45.71
CA VAL A 28 -35.77 -2.28 -46.47
C VAL A 28 -36.94 -2.99 -47.14
N GLU A 29 -36.91 -3.11 -48.46
CA GLU A 29 -37.95 -3.75 -49.27
C GLU A 29 -37.78 -5.28 -49.36
N HIS A 30 -38.86 -5.97 -49.73
CA HIS A 30 -38.85 -7.42 -49.99
C HIS A 30 -38.53 -7.74 -51.46
N GLY A 31 -37.76 -8.82 -51.68
CA GLY A 31 -37.54 -9.45 -52.99
C GLY A 31 -37.59 -10.99 -52.87
N THR A 32 -38.18 -11.67 -53.84
CA THR A 32 -38.70 -13.05 -53.70
C THR A 32 -38.02 -14.12 -54.57
N ARG A 33 -37.90 -15.35 -54.04
CA ARG A 33 -37.78 -16.68 -54.73
C ARG A 33 -36.48 -16.90 -55.54
N ASP A 34 -35.98 -18.13 -55.81
CA ASP A 34 -36.61 -19.47 -55.83
C ASP A 34 -35.59 -20.64 -55.67
N SER A 35 -36.07 -21.85 -55.33
CA SER A 35 -35.61 -23.25 -55.62
C SER A 35 -34.10 -23.67 -55.72
N LEU A 36 -33.64 -24.89 -55.31
CA LEU A 36 -34.30 -26.04 -54.62
C LEU A 36 -33.43 -26.87 -53.59
N PRO A 37 -32.82 -28.08 -53.81
CA PRO A 37 -32.95 -29.12 -52.77
C PRO A 37 -31.70 -29.92 -52.29
N GLY A 38 -31.77 -30.46 -51.06
CA GLY A 38 -30.88 -31.52 -50.55
C GLY A 38 -31.23 -32.01 -49.14
N ARG A 39 -31.65 -33.28 -48.99
CA ARG A 39 -31.84 -34.03 -47.73
C ARG A 39 -30.78 -35.17 -47.68
N PRO A 40 -30.44 -35.79 -46.51
CA PRO A 40 -31.38 -36.20 -45.47
C PRO A 40 -30.91 -36.04 -44.01
N SER A 41 -31.85 -36.40 -43.12
CA SER A 41 -31.76 -36.40 -41.67
C SER A 41 -31.30 -37.73 -41.07
N ALA A 42 -30.41 -37.66 -40.08
CA ALA A 42 -30.37 -38.56 -38.92
C ALA A 42 -30.21 -37.65 -37.68
N GLY A 43 -30.88 -37.83 -36.54
CA GLY A 43 -31.54 -39.03 -36.05
C GLY A 43 -30.80 -39.52 -34.81
N LEU A 44 -31.07 -38.91 -33.65
CA LEU A 44 -30.84 -39.52 -32.34
C LEU A 44 -31.68 -38.81 -31.26
N LEU A 45 -32.35 -39.57 -30.40
CA LEU A 45 -33.04 -39.03 -29.23
C LEU A 45 -31.99 -38.53 -28.23
N CYS A 46 -32.15 -37.30 -27.74
CA CYS A 46 -31.42 -36.82 -26.58
C CYS A 46 -32.43 -36.48 -25.48
N ALA A 47 -32.81 -37.50 -24.69
CA ALA A 47 -33.56 -37.30 -23.46
C ALA A 47 -32.63 -36.68 -22.42
N ARG A 48 -32.50 -35.35 -22.43
CA ARG A 48 -31.84 -34.62 -21.35
C ARG A 48 -32.79 -34.56 -20.16
N LEU A 49 -32.44 -35.31 -19.11
CA LEU A 49 -32.92 -35.06 -17.76
C LEU A 49 -32.65 -33.58 -17.40
N PRO A 50 -33.52 -32.92 -16.62
CA PRO A 50 -33.25 -31.57 -16.18
C PRO A 50 -32.01 -31.57 -15.28
N VAL A 51 -30.99 -30.82 -15.69
CA VAL A 51 -29.90 -30.43 -14.80
C VAL A 51 -30.50 -29.41 -13.84
N VAL A 52 -30.92 -29.87 -12.67
CA VAL A 52 -31.13 -28.97 -11.54
C VAL A 52 -29.75 -28.51 -11.13
N ALA A 53 -29.45 -27.23 -11.35
CA ALA A 53 -28.27 -26.61 -10.78
C ALA A 53 -28.45 -26.64 -9.25
N ASP A 54 -27.57 -27.36 -8.56
CA ASP A 54 -27.49 -27.36 -7.11
C ASP A 54 -26.92 -26.00 -6.68
N GLN A 55 -27.81 -25.00 -6.58
CA GLN A 55 -27.43 -23.66 -6.14
C GLN A 55 -27.24 -23.68 -4.63
N SER A 56 -25.99 -23.88 -4.21
CA SER A 56 -25.58 -23.66 -2.82
C SER A 56 -25.89 -22.22 -2.41
N ILE A 57 -26.44 -22.07 -1.19
CA ILE A 57 -26.62 -20.78 -0.53
C ILE A 57 -25.27 -20.38 0.04
N GLU A 58 -24.78 -19.22 -0.37
CA GLU A 58 -23.53 -18.64 0.13
C GLU A 58 -23.75 -17.99 1.49
N VAL A 59 -22.86 -18.30 2.42
CA VAL A 59 -22.80 -17.80 3.79
C VAL A 59 -21.44 -17.18 3.99
N THR A 60 -21.38 -16.00 4.60
CA THR A 60 -20.15 -15.23 4.79
C THR A 60 -19.81 -15.10 6.26
N ALA A 61 -18.60 -15.50 6.63
CA ALA A 61 -18.01 -15.26 7.95
C ALA A 61 -17.09 -14.05 7.91
N ALA A 62 -17.11 -13.22 8.95
CA ALA A 62 -16.25 -12.06 9.15
C ALA A 62 -15.10 -12.41 10.11
N ALA A 63 -13.89 -12.60 9.56
CA ALA A 63 -12.66 -12.57 10.33
C ALA A 63 -12.33 -11.11 10.68
N ILE A 64 -12.99 -10.58 11.72
CA ILE A 64 -12.78 -9.21 12.21
C ILE A 64 -11.43 -9.14 12.91
N VAL A 65 -10.42 -8.55 12.25
CA VAL A 65 -9.06 -8.41 12.77
C VAL A 65 -8.86 -7.02 13.38
N SER A 66 -8.40 -6.98 14.63
CA SER A 66 -7.96 -5.76 15.31
C SER A 66 -6.76 -6.02 16.19
N ARG A 67 -5.73 -5.16 16.10
CA ARG A 67 -4.50 -5.20 16.92
C ARG A 67 -3.82 -6.59 16.98
N GLY A 68 -3.82 -7.34 15.88
CA GLY A 68 -3.22 -8.69 15.80
C GLY A 68 -4.02 -9.79 16.49
N ARG A 69 -5.32 -9.58 16.67
CA ARG A 69 -6.29 -10.57 17.17
C ARG A 69 -7.49 -10.64 16.24
N VAL A 70 -8.17 -11.78 16.22
CA VAL A 70 -9.48 -11.95 15.59
C VAL A 70 -10.58 -11.96 16.66
N LEU A 71 -11.76 -11.45 16.32
CA LEU A 71 -12.95 -11.62 17.14
C LEU A 71 -13.59 -12.99 16.86
N ALA A 72 -13.77 -13.81 17.89
CA ALA A 72 -14.64 -14.98 17.86
C ALA A 72 -15.92 -14.69 18.66
N ALA A 73 -17.06 -15.19 18.20
CA ALA A 73 -18.35 -15.09 18.87
C ALA A 73 -18.90 -16.48 19.22
N ARG A 74 -19.67 -16.60 20.30
CA ARG A 74 -20.16 -17.90 20.80
C ARG A 74 -21.66 -18.05 20.56
N ARG A 75 -22.05 -19.08 19.80
CA ARG A 75 -23.45 -19.30 19.40
C ARG A 75 -24.35 -19.62 20.60
N THR A 76 -25.53 -19.02 20.61
CA THR A 76 -26.64 -19.37 21.51
C THR A 76 -27.57 -20.43 20.93
N HIS A 77 -27.72 -20.43 19.60
CA HIS A 77 -28.64 -21.27 18.85
C HIS A 77 -28.08 -21.64 17.44
N PRO A 78 -28.53 -22.75 16.84
CA PRO A 78 -29.44 -23.78 17.39
C PRO A 78 -28.77 -24.67 18.46
N ALA A 79 -29.58 -25.45 19.19
CA ALA A 79 -29.16 -26.11 20.44
C ALA A 79 -28.09 -27.21 20.27
N ASP A 80 -27.90 -27.71 19.05
CA ASP A 80 -26.89 -28.70 18.65
C ASP A 80 -25.48 -28.09 18.46
N VAL A 81 -25.38 -26.77 18.28
CA VAL A 81 -24.11 -26.02 18.15
C VAL A 81 -23.94 -24.91 19.20
N ALA A 82 -24.90 -24.78 20.12
CA ALA A 82 -24.87 -23.80 21.20
C ALA A 82 -23.64 -23.99 22.12
N GLY A 83 -22.96 -22.90 22.45
CA GLY A 83 -21.69 -22.90 23.18
C GLY A 83 -20.45 -23.08 22.32
N GLY A 84 -20.59 -23.44 21.03
CA GLY A 84 -19.50 -23.44 20.06
C GLY A 84 -19.14 -22.02 19.59
N TRP A 85 -17.89 -21.85 19.17
CA TRP A 85 -17.34 -20.57 18.72
C TRP A 85 -17.24 -20.49 17.20
N GLU A 86 -17.49 -19.31 16.64
CA GLU A 86 -17.49 -19.05 15.20
C GLU A 86 -16.97 -17.65 14.88
N LEU A 87 -16.71 -17.42 13.59
CA LEU A 87 -16.59 -16.08 13.03
C LEU A 87 -18.01 -15.50 12.84
N PRO A 88 -18.29 -14.27 13.31
CA PRO A 88 -19.58 -13.59 13.11
C PRO A 88 -20.01 -13.58 11.64
N GLY A 89 -21.30 -13.76 11.35
CA GLY A 89 -21.79 -13.69 9.96
C GLY A 89 -22.98 -14.58 9.61
N GLY A 90 -23.60 -14.25 8.48
CA GLY A 90 -24.82 -14.88 7.99
C GLY A 90 -24.86 -15.04 6.48
N LYS A 91 -26.05 -14.97 5.90
CA LYS A 91 -26.30 -15.38 4.51
C LYS A 91 -26.17 -14.19 3.56
N VAL A 92 -25.67 -14.44 2.35
CA VAL A 92 -25.75 -13.47 1.26
C VAL A 92 -27.18 -13.46 0.71
N ASP A 93 -27.83 -12.30 0.73
CA ASP A 93 -29.18 -12.16 0.19
C ASP A 93 -29.20 -12.16 -1.36
N PRO A 94 -30.33 -12.53 -2.01
CA PRO A 94 -30.40 -12.61 -3.46
C PRO A 94 -30.15 -11.27 -4.17
N GLY A 95 -28.95 -11.13 -4.76
CA GLY A 95 -28.50 -9.92 -5.45
C GLY A 95 -27.67 -8.97 -4.58
N GLU A 96 -27.43 -9.32 -3.32
CA GLU A 96 -26.46 -8.66 -2.43
C GLU A 96 -25.02 -9.01 -2.87
N SER A 97 -24.06 -8.10 -2.64
CA SER A 97 -22.65 -8.43 -2.82
C SER A 97 -22.10 -9.06 -1.54
N VAL A 98 -21.20 -10.03 -1.66
CA VAL A 98 -20.50 -10.66 -0.52
C VAL A 98 -19.88 -9.63 0.44
N VAL A 99 -19.39 -8.50 -0.08
CA VAL A 99 -18.79 -7.42 0.71
C VAL A 99 -19.84 -6.66 1.52
N ASP A 100 -21.03 -6.46 0.95
CA ASP A 100 -22.13 -5.76 1.62
C ASP A 100 -22.83 -6.67 2.63
N ALA A 101 -22.97 -7.96 2.33
CA ALA A 101 -23.43 -8.98 3.28
C ALA A 101 -22.54 -9.01 4.52
N VAL A 102 -21.21 -9.14 4.37
CA VAL A 102 -20.27 -9.13 5.50
C VAL A 102 -20.39 -7.86 6.35
N ARG A 103 -20.60 -6.69 5.73
CA ARG A 103 -20.80 -5.43 6.47
C ARG A 103 -22.13 -5.40 7.22
N ARG A 104 -23.22 -5.82 6.57
CA ARG A 104 -24.56 -5.87 7.15
C ARG A 104 -24.59 -6.80 8.35
N GLU A 105 -24.11 -8.03 8.20
CA GLU A 105 -24.09 -9.04 9.27
C GLU A 105 -23.26 -8.57 10.47
N VAL A 106 -22.07 -7.99 10.27
CA VAL A 106 -21.28 -7.43 11.39
C VAL A 106 -21.96 -6.23 12.07
N GLN A 107 -22.70 -5.41 11.31
CA GLN A 107 -23.48 -4.31 11.88
C GLN A 107 -24.71 -4.80 12.66
N GLU A 108 -25.35 -5.88 12.21
CA GLU A 108 -26.54 -6.49 12.82
C GLU A 108 -26.18 -7.31 14.07
N GLU A 109 -25.16 -8.18 14.00
CA GLU A 109 -24.75 -9.05 15.11
C GLU A 109 -23.92 -8.32 16.19
N LEU A 110 -23.15 -7.28 15.81
CA LEU A 110 -22.13 -6.67 16.69
C LEU A 110 -22.14 -5.14 16.78
N GLY A 111 -22.96 -4.45 15.98
CA GLY A 111 -23.08 -2.99 16.00
C GLY A 111 -21.83 -2.23 15.52
N CYS A 112 -20.97 -2.87 14.70
CA CYS A 112 -19.64 -2.35 14.34
C CYS A 112 -19.46 -2.02 12.85
N ASP A 113 -18.82 -0.87 12.57
CA ASP A 113 -18.38 -0.51 11.22
C ASP A 113 -17.08 -1.24 10.87
N VAL A 114 -17.02 -1.87 9.68
CA VAL A 114 -15.85 -2.61 9.21
C VAL A 114 -15.40 -2.28 7.79
N SER A 115 -14.09 -2.27 7.57
CA SER A 115 -13.46 -2.15 6.25
C SER A 115 -13.09 -3.53 5.71
N TYR A 116 -13.67 -3.90 4.57
CA TYR A 116 -13.34 -5.16 3.89
C TYR A 116 -11.90 -5.16 3.37
N ALA A 117 -11.18 -6.28 3.55
CA ALA A 117 -9.85 -6.48 3.00
C ALA A 117 -9.85 -7.53 1.87
N PHE A 118 -10.01 -8.81 2.19
CA PHE A 118 -9.96 -9.92 1.23
C PHE A 118 -10.67 -11.18 1.78
N ALA A 119 -10.92 -12.16 0.91
CA ALA A 119 -11.42 -13.49 1.30
C ALA A 119 -10.24 -14.40 1.66
N LEU A 120 -10.40 -15.22 2.71
CA LEU A 120 -9.52 -16.36 2.98
C LEU A 120 -9.74 -17.45 1.92
N ALA A 121 -8.76 -18.34 1.74
CA ALA A 121 -8.83 -19.40 0.76
C ALA A 121 -9.81 -20.52 1.15
N GLY A 122 -10.55 -21.00 0.15
CA GLY A 122 -11.42 -22.18 0.27
C GLY A 122 -12.89 -21.87 0.54
N ARG A 123 -13.66 -22.95 0.68
CA ARG A 123 -15.10 -22.98 0.98
C ARG A 123 -15.38 -24.17 1.87
N THR A 124 -16.22 -24.00 2.90
CA THR A 124 -16.58 -25.10 3.81
C THR A 124 -18.08 -25.35 3.77
N ALA A 125 -18.50 -26.59 3.51
CA ALA A 125 -19.91 -26.94 3.59
C ALA A 125 -20.40 -26.92 5.05
N ILE A 126 -21.40 -26.08 5.35
CA ILE A 126 -22.04 -26.03 6.68
C ILE A 126 -23.03 -27.19 6.81
N LYS A 127 -23.83 -27.40 5.77
CA LYS A 127 -24.84 -28.46 5.62
C LYS A 127 -25.20 -28.58 4.13
N PRO A 128 -25.94 -29.62 3.68
CA PRO A 128 -26.31 -29.76 2.27
C PRO A 128 -26.97 -28.49 1.72
N GLY A 129 -26.41 -27.95 0.62
CA GLY A 129 -26.86 -26.71 -0.01
C GLY A 129 -26.41 -25.41 0.67
N TYR A 130 -25.44 -25.43 1.59
CA TYR A 130 -24.91 -24.23 2.26
C TYR A 130 -23.37 -24.25 2.31
N GLU A 131 -22.72 -23.21 1.80
CA GLU A 131 -21.26 -23.04 1.78
C GLU A 131 -20.84 -21.78 2.53
N LEU A 132 -19.82 -21.89 3.37
CA LEU A 132 -19.18 -20.79 4.09
C LEU A 132 -17.94 -20.30 3.34
N THR A 133 -17.82 -18.99 3.17
CA THR A 133 -16.57 -18.28 2.86
C THR A 133 -16.20 -17.34 4.00
N ALA A 134 -14.92 -17.29 4.39
CA ALA A 134 -14.45 -16.38 5.43
C ALA A 134 -13.77 -15.15 4.82
N HIS A 135 -14.04 -13.97 5.36
CA HIS A 135 -13.60 -12.67 4.84
C HIS A 135 -12.91 -11.86 5.92
N VAL A 136 -11.67 -11.43 5.65
CA VAL A 136 -10.88 -10.58 6.53
C VAL A 136 -11.42 -9.16 6.46
N VAL A 137 -11.76 -8.61 7.61
CA VAL A 137 -12.20 -7.22 7.75
C VAL A 137 -11.51 -6.52 8.91
N GLY A 138 -11.24 -5.23 8.78
CA GLY A 138 -10.71 -4.39 9.83
C GLY A 138 -11.82 -3.67 10.59
N LEU A 139 -11.74 -3.63 11.92
CA LEU A 139 -12.65 -2.82 12.75
C LEU A 139 -12.36 -1.33 12.57
N VAL A 140 -13.35 -0.56 12.11
CA VAL A 140 -13.25 0.89 11.83
C VAL A 140 -13.82 1.71 12.99
N ALA A 141 -15.03 1.39 13.44
CA ALA A 141 -15.69 2.04 14.56
C ALA A 141 -16.65 1.09 15.29
N GLY A 142 -17.02 1.46 16.52
CA GLY A 142 -17.77 0.60 17.44
C GLY A 142 -16.87 -0.25 18.34
N GLU A 143 -17.48 -0.80 19.39
CA GLU A 143 -16.92 -1.87 20.23
C GLU A 143 -17.84 -3.09 20.08
N PRO A 144 -17.34 -4.29 19.74
CA PRO A 144 -18.22 -5.43 19.46
C PRO A 144 -19.09 -5.83 20.67
N VAL A 145 -20.40 -5.65 20.54
CA VAL A 145 -21.40 -6.05 21.53
C VAL A 145 -22.21 -7.21 20.94
N PRO A 146 -22.19 -8.42 21.52
CA PRO A 146 -22.95 -9.54 20.97
C PRO A 146 -24.46 -9.29 21.08
N HIS A 147 -25.14 -9.20 19.94
CA HIS A 147 -26.59 -9.08 19.86
C HIS A 147 -27.29 -10.44 19.69
N GLU A 148 -26.68 -11.39 18.97
CA GLU A 148 -27.22 -12.76 18.77
C GLU A 148 -26.42 -13.86 19.52
N HIS A 149 -25.18 -13.55 19.91
CA HIS A 149 -24.27 -14.42 20.66
C HIS A 149 -24.36 -14.16 22.18
N ASP A 150 -23.83 -15.05 23.03
CA ASP A 150 -23.78 -14.81 24.48
C ASP A 150 -22.40 -14.33 24.98
N ALA A 151 -21.37 -14.47 24.15
CA ALA A 151 -20.01 -14.01 24.44
C ALA A 151 -19.25 -13.69 23.14
N VAL A 152 -18.32 -12.75 23.23
CA VAL A 152 -17.25 -12.52 22.25
C VAL A 152 -15.89 -12.55 22.93
N ARG A 153 -14.87 -13.00 22.21
CA ARG A 153 -13.48 -13.06 22.70
C ARG A 153 -12.52 -12.65 21.59
N TRP A 154 -11.60 -11.74 21.91
CA TRP A 154 -10.46 -11.42 21.06
C TRP A 154 -9.36 -12.47 21.25
N LEU A 155 -9.08 -13.25 20.21
CA LEU A 155 -8.09 -14.32 20.20
C LEU A 155 -6.84 -13.89 19.44
N GLY A 156 -5.68 -13.97 20.09
CA GLY A 156 -4.40 -13.96 19.41
C GLY A 156 -4.14 -15.27 18.65
N PRO A 157 -3.07 -15.34 17.84
CA PRO A 157 -2.76 -16.51 17.02
C PRO A 157 -2.46 -17.79 17.83
N GLU A 158 -1.91 -17.66 19.03
CA GLU A 158 -1.70 -18.78 19.95
C GLU A 158 -3.01 -19.17 20.69
N ASP A 159 -3.91 -18.21 20.90
CA ASP A 159 -5.19 -18.41 21.60
C ASP A 159 -6.25 -19.07 20.70
N LEU A 160 -5.98 -19.26 19.38
CA LEU A 160 -6.95 -19.84 18.45
C LEU A 160 -7.38 -21.26 18.83
N ASP A 161 -6.54 -22.01 19.56
CA ASP A 161 -6.87 -23.36 20.03
C ASP A 161 -7.57 -23.39 21.41
N ASP A 162 -7.71 -22.25 22.08
CA ASP A 162 -8.35 -22.14 23.41
C ASP A 162 -9.88 -22.25 23.37
N VAL A 163 -10.50 -22.31 22.20
CA VAL A 163 -11.95 -22.27 22.03
C VAL A 163 -12.46 -23.37 21.12
N ASP A 164 -13.64 -23.91 21.45
CA ASP A 164 -14.31 -24.95 20.69
C ASP A 164 -14.95 -24.39 19.41
N TRP A 165 -14.13 -24.14 18.39
CA TRP A 165 -14.59 -23.70 17.08
C TRP A 165 -15.55 -24.69 16.43
N LEU A 166 -16.58 -24.17 15.76
CA LEU A 166 -17.50 -24.95 14.94
C LEU A 166 -16.76 -25.63 13.77
N PRO A 167 -17.23 -26.81 13.30
CA PRO A 167 -16.58 -27.55 12.21
C PRO A 167 -16.48 -26.77 10.89
N SER A 168 -17.38 -25.81 10.66
CA SER A 168 -17.42 -24.90 9.51
C SER A 168 -16.22 -23.95 9.44
N ASP A 169 -15.73 -23.52 10.60
CA ASP A 169 -14.77 -22.43 10.75
C ASP A 169 -13.33 -22.95 10.83
N ARG A 170 -13.17 -24.17 11.38
CA ARG A 170 -11.88 -24.86 11.55
C ARG A 170 -10.96 -24.84 10.31
N PRO A 171 -11.45 -25.03 9.06
CA PRO A 171 -10.58 -24.99 7.88
C PRO A 171 -9.87 -23.65 7.66
N PHE A 172 -10.47 -22.53 8.08
CA PHE A 172 -9.88 -21.19 7.93
C PHE A 172 -8.84 -20.86 9.00
N LEU A 173 -8.81 -21.59 10.13
CA LEU A 173 -7.98 -21.24 11.29
C LEU A 173 -6.47 -21.33 11.03
N SER A 174 -6.01 -22.14 10.08
CA SER A 174 -4.58 -22.19 9.72
C SER A 174 -4.16 -20.90 9.03
N GLU A 175 -4.86 -20.52 7.96
CA GLU A 175 -4.58 -19.28 7.21
C GLU A 175 -4.82 -18.04 8.07
N LEU A 176 -5.84 -18.07 8.93
CA LEU A 176 -6.10 -17.01 9.91
C LEU A 176 -4.98 -16.92 10.96
N ARG A 177 -4.39 -18.04 11.39
CA ARG A 177 -3.22 -18.03 12.29
C ARG A 177 -2.01 -17.44 11.59
N ASP A 178 -1.73 -17.88 10.38
CA ASP A 178 -0.64 -17.34 9.55
C ASP A 178 -0.84 -15.83 9.34
N LEU A 179 -2.06 -15.39 9.03
CA LEU A 179 -2.43 -13.97 8.93
C LEU A 179 -2.26 -13.19 10.25
N LEU A 180 -2.53 -13.79 11.41
CA LEU A 180 -2.36 -13.12 12.71
C LEU A 180 -0.89 -13.10 13.18
N LEU A 181 -0.07 -14.08 12.76
CA LEU A 181 1.37 -14.18 13.06
C LEU A 181 2.24 -13.35 12.11
N ASP A 182 1.90 -13.40 10.82
CA ASP A 182 2.69 -12.94 9.69
C ASP A 182 1.97 -11.85 8.87
N GLY A 183 0.79 -11.41 9.33
CA GLY A 183 0.09 -10.20 8.89
C GLY A 183 -0.30 -10.17 7.41
N HIS A 184 -0.75 -9.00 6.97
CA HIS A 184 -0.76 -8.70 5.55
C HIS A 184 0.66 -8.32 5.13
N ARG A 185 1.32 -9.15 4.31
CA ARG A 185 2.59 -8.76 3.67
C ARG A 185 2.34 -7.53 2.82
N LEU A 186 2.96 -6.41 3.19
CA LEU A 186 2.89 -5.17 2.43
C LEU A 186 3.58 -5.38 1.07
N PRO A 187 3.03 -4.85 -0.03
CA PRO A 187 3.74 -4.81 -1.31
C PRO A 187 4.96 -3.89 -1.20
N GLY A 188 6.05 -4.27 -1.86
CA GLY A 188 7.35 -3.59 -1.76
C GLY A 188 8.27 -4.18 -0.68
N GLY A 189 9.44 -3.56 -0.51
CA GLY A 189 10.50 -4.03 0.37
C GLY A 189 11.35 -5.14 -0.26
N ASN A 190 12.34 -4.75 -1.09
CA ASN A 190 13.30 -5.69 -1.68
C ASN A 190 14.17 -6.40 -0.62
N VAL A 191 14.22 -5.86 0.61
CA VAL A 191 14.97 -6.41 1.74
C VAL A 191 14.01 -6.95 2.79
N GLY A 192 13.94 -8.27 2.97
CA GLY A 192 13.19 -8.94 4.05
C GLY A 192 11.66 -8.85 3.99
N GLY A 193 11.11 -7.83 3.32
CA GLY A 193 9.69 -7.54 3.29
C GLY A 193 9.16 -6.92 4.60
N ALA A 194 7.93 -6.39 4.54
CA ALA A 194 7.25 -5.80 5.69
C ALA A 194 5.88 -6.45 5.89
N VAL A 195 5.48 -6.59 7.15
CA VAL A 195 4.29 -7.35 7.59
C VAL A 195 3.39 -6.43 8.40
N GLN A 196 2.20 -6.09 7.90
CA GLN A 196 1.25 -5.27 8.62
C GLN A 196 0.36 -6.14 9.54
N ILE A 197 0.36 -5.83 10.82
CA ILE A 197 -0.50 -6.43 11.85
C ILE A 197 -1.30 -5.30 12.52
N GLY A 198 -2.54 -5.13 12.07
CA GLY A 198 -3.40 -4.01 12.49
C GLY A 198 -2.80 -2.65 12.14
N ALA A 199 -2.71 -1.75 13.12
CA ALA A 199 -2.09 -0.41 12.98
C ALA A 199 -0.56 -0.42 13.14
N THR A 200 0.10 -1.58 13.00
CA THR A 200 1.55 -1.72 13.23
C THR A 200 2.20 -2.55 12.13
N VAL A 201 3.50 -2.36 11.91
CA VAL A 201 4.31 -3.11 10.95
C VAL A 201 5.35 -3.95 11.71
N ARG A 202 5.69 -5.12 11.16
CA ARG A 202 6.83 -5.95 11.53
C ARG A 202 7.83 -6.00 10.39
N ARG A 203 9.11 -5.83 10.69
CA ARG A 203 10.24 -6.00 9.75
C ARG A 203 11.35 -6.78 10.44
N ALA A 204 12.24 -7.38 9.66
CA ALA A 204 13.41 -8.06 10.22
C ALA A 204 14.34 -7.04 10.91
N THR A 205 14.87 -7.38 12.09
CA THR A 205 15.92 -6.56 12.73
C THR A 205 17.30 -6.94 12.24
N GLY A 206 18.25 -6.01 12.33
CA GLY A 206 19.67 -6.26 12.16
C GLY A 206 20.52 -5.42 13.10
N PRO A 207 21.86 -5.49 13.01
CA PRO A 207 22.76 -4.73 13.88
C PRO A 207 22.55 -3.21 13.86
N TRP A 208 21.96 -2.68 12.79
CA TRP A 208 21.64 -1.25 12.62
C TRP A 208 20.34 -0.81 13.30
N THR A 209 19.43 -1.75 13.63
CA THR A 209 18.09 -1.41 14.14
C THR A 209 18.11 -0.48 15.36
N PRO A 210 18.99 -0.65 16.37
CA PRO A 210 19.06 0.29 17.49
C PRO A 210 19.41 1.73 17.08
N ALA A 211 20.23 1.91 16.05
CA ALA A 211 20.59 3.23 15.53
C ALA A 211 19.42 3.89 14.77
N VAL A 212 18.66 3.09 14.02
CA VAL A 212 17.43 3.53 13.33
C VAL A 212 16.33 3.86 14.33
N HIS A 213 16.14 3.06 15.39
CA HIS A 213 15.16 3.34 16.44
C HIS A 213 15.48 4.64 17.17
N ALA A 214 16.75 4.85 17.55
CA ALA A 214 17.18 6.11 18.16
C ALA A 214 16.96 7.34 17.25
N LEU A 215 17.12 7.17 15.93
CA LEU A 215 16.81 8.22 14.94
C LEU A 215 15.31 8.52 14.88
N LEU A 216 14.47 7.49 14.77
CA LEU A 216 13.01 7.65 14.72
C LEU A 216 12.47 8.29 16.00
N ASP A 217 12.94 7.86 17.17
CA ASP A 217 12.56 8.46 18.46
C ASP A 217 12.96 9.95 18.54
N HIS A 218 14.13 10.34 18.01
CA HIS A 218 14.55 11.74 17.93
C HIS A 218 13.66 12.57 16.99
N LEU A 219 13.27 12.01 15.83
CA LEU A 219 12.39 12.67 14.87
C LEU A 219 10.98 12.90 15.47
N VAL A 220 10.41 11.89 16.12
CA VAL A 220 9.11 11.99 16.82
C VAL A 220 9.19 12.98 17.98
N ALA A 221 10.25 12.93 18.80
CA ALA A 221 10.47 13.89 19.88
C ALA A 221 10.66 15.34 19.39
N SER A 222 11.17 15.51 18.16
CA SER A 222 11.31 16.80 17.48
C SER A 222 10.04 17.27 16.77
N GLY A 223 8.95 16.48 16.81
CA GLY A 223 7.65 16.82 16.24
C GLY A 223 7.47 16.48 14.75
N VAL A 224 8.36 15.68 14.16
CA VAL A 224 8.17 15.17 12.79
C VAL A 224 7.11 14.07 12.85
N ALA A 225 5.94 14.31 12.24
CA ALA A 225 4.79 13.42 12.32
C ALA A 225 4.76 12.36 11.20
N GLU A 226 5.48 12.62 10.10
CA GLU A 226 5.50 11.78 8.89
C GLU A 226 6.51 10.62 8.98
N VAL A 227 6.82 10.10 10.18
CA VAL A 227 7.76 8.99 10.39
C VAL A 227 7.14 7.92 11.30
N PRO A 228 7.55 6.64 11.18
CA PRO A 228 6.99 5.60 12.03
C PRO A 228 7.46 5.74 13.49
N THR A 229 6.53 5.64 14.43
CA THR A 229 6.83 5.52 15.86
C THR A 229 7.38 4.13 16.16
N VAL A 230 8.47 4.06 16.94
CA VAL A 230 9.01 2.81 17.46
C VAL A 230 8.11 2.29 18.59
N LEU A 231 7.69 1.03 18.47
CA LEU A 231 6.85 0.34 19.46
C LEU A 231 7.59 -0.85 20.10
N GLY A 232 8.89 -1.01 19.81
CA GLY A 232 9.78 -2.02 20.37
C GLY A 232 10.13 -3.15 19.41
N VAL A 233 10.33 -4.34 19.96
CA VAL A 233 10.68 -5.58 19.25
C VAL A 233 9.74 -6.70 19.74
N ASP A 234 9.22 -7.52 18.84
CA ASP A 234 8.31 -8.62 19.19
C ASP A 234 9.06 -9.88 19.68
N ALA A 235 8.32 -10.87 20.18
CA ALA A 235 8.90 -12.11 20.71
C ALA A 235 9.66 -12.96 19.67
N ARG A 236 9.52 -12.66 18.37
CA ARG A 236 10.25 -13.29 17.26
C ARG A 236 11.49 -12.49 16.85
N GLY A 237 11.81 -11.40 17.54
CA GLY A 237 12.93 -10.52 17.19
C GLY A 237 12.66 -9.65 15.96
N ARG A 238 11.40 -9.37 15.61
CA ARG A 238 11.05 -8.40 14.55
C ARG A 238 10.82 -7.03 15.17
N GLU A 239 11.26 -5.96 14.50
CA GLU A 239 10.93 -4.61 14.96
C GLU A 239 9.43 -4.35 14.86
N VAL A 240 8.90 -3.52 15.77
CA VAL A 240 7.50 -3.15 15.85
C VAL A 240 7.43 -1.65 15.60
N LEU A 241 6.85 -1.26 14.46
CA LEU A 241 6.69 0.15 14.08
C LEU A 241 5.20 0.50 13.93
N SER A 242 4.82 1.77 14.06
CA SER A 242 3.46 2.20 13.66
C SER A 242 3.29 2.13 12.15
N TYR A 243 2.10 1.72 11.68
CA TYR A 243 1.77 1.79 10.26
C TYR A 243 1.45 3.24 9.85
N LEU A 244 1.99 3.67 8.70
CA LEU A 244 1.72 4.98 8.10
C LEU A 244 0.72 4.82 6.95
N PRO A 245 -0.55 5.24 7.11
CA PRO A 245 -1.57 5.04 6.09
C PRO A 245 -1.40 6.01 4.91
N GLY A 246 -1.44 5.48 3.69
CA GLY A 246 -1.42 6.25 2.45
C GLY A 246 -1.23 5.37 1.22
N HIS A 247 -1.40 5.97 0.03
CA HIS A 247 -0.98 5.35 -1.23
C HIS A 247 0.46 5.76 -1.57
N GLN A 248 1.07 5.09 -2.55
CA GLN A 248 2.39 5.44 -3.08
C GLN A 248 2.25 5.92 -4.53
N VAL A 249 3.24 6.63 -5.06
CA VAL A 249 3.34 6.84 -6.51
C VAL A 249 3.70 5.49 -7.14
N ASP A 250 2.92 5.00 -8.11
CA ASP A 250 3.36 3.91 -8.97
C ASP A 250 4.50 4.45 -9.85
N VAL A 251 5.73 4.20 -9.41
CA VAL A 251 6.89 4.72 -10.12
C VAL A 251 7.03 4.13 -11.52
N ASP A 252 6.53 2.92 -11.81
CA ASP A 252 6.74 2.29 -13.12
C ASP A 252 5.83 2.90 -14.20
N THR A 253 4.63 3.37 -13.84
CA THR A 253 3.68 3.97 -14.77
C THR A 253 3.64 5.50 -14.71
N ASP A 254 3.78 6.08 -13.51
CA ASP A 254 3.61 7.52 -13.25
C ASP A 254 4.94 8.25 -12.93
N ALA A 255 4.83 9.58 -12.83
CA ALA A 255 5.88 10.44 -12.28
C ALA A 255 5.25 11.44 -11.31
N ALA A 256 5.88 11.62 -10.14
CA ALA A 256 5.43 12.59 -9.14
C ALA A 256 5.25 13.98 -9.75
N SER A 257 4.13 14.65 -9.47
CA SER A 257 3.88 16.03 -9.93
C SER A 257 4.97 16.99 -9.45
N ASP A 258 5.19 18.10 -10.16
CA ASP A 258 6.18 19.12 -9.74
C ASP A 258 5.84 19.72 -8.36
N ALA A 259 4.56 19.79 -8.01
CA ALA A 259 4.09 20.20 -6.69
C ALA A 259 4.47 19.19 -5.59
N LEU A 260 4.27 17.89 -5.84
CA LEU A 260 4.66 16.83 -4.91
C LEU A 260 6.19 16.72 -4.78
N LEU A 261 6.93 16.89 -5.88
CA LEU A 261 8.39 16.99 -5.88
C LEU A 261 8.87 18.14 -4.99
N GLY A 262 8.27 19.32 -5.11
CA GLY A 262 8.56 20.46 -4.25
C GLY A 262 8.27 20.15 -2.77
N ALA A 263 7.11 19.55 -2.46
CA ALA A 263 6.74 19.16 -1.11
C ALA A 263 7.73 18.14 -0.49
N ALA A 264 8.15 17.13 -1.26
CA ALA A 264 9.11 16.13 -0.82
C ALA A 264 10.50 16.73 -0.54
N MET A 265 10.97 17.69 -1.35
CA MET A 265 12.27 18.35 -1.11
C MET A 265 12.22 19.37 0.04
N ALA A 266 11.07 20.03 0.26
CA ALA A 266 10.86 20.85 1.45
C ALA A 266 10.88 20.00 2.73
N TRP A 267 10.20 18.83 2.72
CA TRP A 267 10.25 17.88 3.83
C TRP A 267 11.69 17.37 4.08
N LEU A 268 12.45 17.04 3.02
CA LEU A 268 13.84 16.59 3.14
C LEU A 268 14.76 17.68 3.74
N ARG A 269 14.55 18.96 3.41
CA ARG A 269 15.24 20.08 4.07
C ARG A 269 14.92 20.09 5.56
N ASP A 270 13.64 20.03 5.92
CA ASP A 270 13.21 20.15 7.31
C ASP A 270 13.70 18.95 8.14
N TYR A 271 13.70 17.75 7.56
CA TYR A 271 14.38 16.56 8.10
C TYR A 271 15.87 16.83 8.36
N HIS A 272 16.64 17.30 7.37
CA HIS A 272 18.07 17.60 7.53
C HIS A 272 18.37 18.68 8.58
N LEU A 273 17.45 19.62 8.81
CA LEU A 273 17.55 20.58 9.90
C LEU A 273 17.37 19.90 11.27
N VAL A 274 16.39 19.01 11.42
CA VAL A 274 16.12 18.27 12.67
C VAL A 274 17.24 17.30 13.04
N VAL A 275 17.85 16.61 12.07
CA VAL A 275 18.95 15.67 12.34
C VAL A 275 20.33 16.32 12.47
N ARG A 276 20.44 17.64 12.26
CA ARG A 276 21.71 18.39 12.36
C ARG A 276 22.40 18.23 13.71
N ASP A 277 21.63 18.10 14.79
CA ASP A 277 22.12 17.95 16.16
C ASP A 277 22.04 16.49 16.68
N PHE A 278 21.48 15.57 15.90
CA PHE A 278 21.38 14.15 16.27
C PHE A 278 22.73 13.43 16.11
N ARG A 279 23.16 12.67 17.12
CA ARG A 279 24.44 11.94 17.12
C ARG A 279 24.24 10.52 17.62
N HIS A 280 24.62 9.54 16.81
CA HIS A 280 24.61 8.12 17.20
C HIS A 280 25.81 7.39 16.57
N PRO A 281 26.55 6.56 17.31
CA PRO A 281 27.79 5.92 16.83
C PRO A 281 27.57 4.81 15.79
N GLY A 282 26.32 4.35 15.62
CA GLY A 282 25.97 3.22 14.78
C GLY A 282 26.00 1.89 15.55
N PRO A 283 26.25 0.73 14.89
CA PRO A 283 26.56 0.63 13.47
C PRO A 283 25.37 1.02 12.58
N TRP A 284 25.66 1.43 11.35
CA TRP A 284 24.66 1.70 10.31
C TRP A 284 24.79 0.67 9.20
N ARG A 285 23.69 0.37 8.50
CA ARG A 285 23.64 -0.73 7.53
C ARG A 285 24.40 -0.43 6.24
N SER A 286 24.26 0.77 5.73
CA SER A 286 24.78 1.20 4.41
C SER A 286 26.14 1.91 4.52
N VAL A 287 26.42 2.51 5.68
CA VAL A 287 27.59 3.37 5.92
C VAL A 287 28.35 2.91 7.16
N HIS A 288 29.32 2.02 6.97
CA HIS A 288 30.10 1.40 8.05
C HIS A 288 31.24 2.30 8.57
N ARG A 289 30.93 3.54 8.94
CA ARG A 289 31.87 4.48 9.57
C ARG A 289 31.15 5.42 10.54
N PRO A 290 31.87 6.06 11.48
CA PRO A 290 31.31 7.14 12.28
C PRO A 290 30.84 8.33 11.43
N LEU A 291 29.93 9.12 12.01
CA LEU A 291 29.57 10.45 11.53
C LEU A 291 30.77 11.40 11.61
N ALA A 292 31.10 12.09 10.52
CA ALA A 292 32.18 13.07 10.48
C ALA A 292 31.70 14.49 10.81
N ASP A 293 32.63 15.40 11.07
CA ASP A 293 32.32 16.81 11.33
C ASP A 293 31.64 17.46 10.10
N GLY A 294 30.49 18.08 10.32
CA GLY A 294 29.68 18.72 9.27
C GLY A 294 28.72 17.79 8.52
N GLU A 295 28.71 16.49 8.83
CA GLU A 295 27.75 15.53 8.28
C GLU A 295 26.45 15.45 9.12
N VAL A 296 25.43 14.85 8.52
CA VAL A 296 24.17 14.49 9.18
C VAL A 296 23.88 13.00 8.98
N ILE A 297 22.85 12.48 9.65
CA ILE A 297 22.28 11.17 9.29
C ILE A 297 21.35 11.37 8.09
N CYS A 298 21.79 10.90 6.93
CA CYS A 298 21.00 10.83 5.71
C CYS A 298 20.10 9.60 5.73
N HIS A 299 18.99 9.64 5.01
CA HIS A 299 18.08 8.51 4.79
C HIS A 299 18.66 7.50 3.79
N HIS A 300 19.42 7.98 2.81
CA HIS A 300 20.04 7.24 1.70
C HIS A 300 19.12 6.41 0.78
N ASP A 301 17.80 6.43 1.00
CA ASP A 301 16.80 5.81 0.12
C ASP A 301 15.52 6.66 -0.01
N PHE A 302 15.67 7.99 0.00
CA PHE A 302 14.53 8.91 -0.10
C PHE A 302 13.99 9.00 -1.54
N ALA A 303 12.97 8.20 -1.84
CA ALA A 303 12.39 8.01 -3.16
C ALA A 303 10.85 7.93 -3.10
N PRO A 304 10.11 8.09 -4.22
CA PRO A 304 8.64 8.10 -4.21
C PRO A 304 8.01 6.80 -3.70
N TYR A 305 8.67 5.66 -3.89
CA TYR A 305 8.22 4.35 -3.40
C TYR A 305 8.35 4.19 -1.87
N ASN A 306 9.15 5.04 -1.21
CA ASN A 306 9.33 5.08 0.24
C ASN A 306 8.50 6.18 0.94
N VAL A 307 7.52 6.74 0.23
CA VAL A 307 6.67 7.83 0.70
C VAL A 307 5.19 7.45 0.65
N ALA A 308 4.48 7.67 1.76
CA ALA A 308 3.04 7.54 1.87
C ALA A 308 2.36 8.87 1.58
N LEU A 309 1.32 8.83 0.74
CA LEU A 309 0.55 9.95 0.26
C LEU A 309 -0.91 9.87 0.71
N SER A 310 -1.51 11.04 0.90
CA SER A 310 -2.95 11.19 1.13
C SER A 310 -3.54 12.08 0.03
N SER A 311 -4.57 11.57 -0.66
CA SER A 311 -5.31 12.32 -1.67
C SER A 311 -6.30 13.29 -1.02
N SER A 312 -6.27 14.56 -1.45
CA SER A 312 -7.19 15.60 -1.00
C SER A 312 -7.75 16.38 -2.19
N ALA A 313 -8.83 17.16 -1.98
CA ALA A 313 -9.37 18.07 -2.99
C ALA A 313 -8.36 19.15 -3.46
N THR A 314 -7.29 19.38 -2.70
CA THR A 314 -6.19 20.30 -3.01
C THR A 314 -4.97 19.63 -3.66
N GLY A 315 -5.05 18.32 -3.94
CA GLY A 315 -3.94 17.51 -4.48
C GLY A 315 -3.41 16.47 -3.49
N GLU A 316 -2.27 15.87 -3.82
CA GLU A 316 -1.61 14.88 -2.97
C GLU A 316 -0.80 15.56 -1.85
N ARG A 317 -0.84 14.99 -0.65
CA ARG A 317 -0.03 15.40 0.49
C ARG A 317 0.86 14.25 0.95
N LEU A 318 2.15 14.53 1.18
CA LEU A 318 3.06 13.64 1.90
C LEU A 318 2.61 13.50 3.36
N VAL A 319 2.38 12.25 3.80
CA VAL A 319 1.91 11.91 5.16
C VAL A 319 2.77 10.86 5.86
N GLY A 320 3.76 10.28 5.17
CA GLY A 320 4.68 9.33 5.77
C GLY A 320 5.94 9.07 4.94
N VAL A 321 7.04 8.73 5.61
CA VAL A 321 8.33 8.34 5.03
C VAL A 321 8.84 7.11 5.78
N PHE A 322 9.21 6.06 5.04
CA PHE A 322 9.55 4.75 5.59
C PHE A 322 10.76 4.12 4.88
N ASP A 323 11.11 2.89 5.29
CA ASP A 323 12.32 2.14 4.88
C ASP A 323 13.66 2.79 5.30
N TRP A 324 13.75 3.08 6.59
CA TRP A 324 14.89 3.74 7.25
C TRP A 324 16.15 2.85 7.41
N ASP A 325 16.15 1.60 6.92
CA ASP A 325 17.28 0.66 7.05
C ASP A 325 18.58 1.19 6.42
N MET A 326 18.46 2.00 5.37
CA MET A 326 19.60 2.55 4.66
C MET A 326 20.16 3.81 5.32
N ALA A 327 19.53 4.32 6.39
CA ALA A 327 19.97 5.54 7.05
C ALA A 327 21.41 5.42 7.61
N GLY A 328 22.14 6.54 7.58
CA GLY A 328 23.51 6.60 8.08
C GLY A 328 24.23 7.91 7.75
N PRO A 329 25.50 8.06 8.18
CA PRO A 329 26.31 9.24 7.94
C PRO A 329 26.45 9.65 6.48
N GLY A 330 26.18 10.91 6.19
CA GLY A 330 26.36 11.48 4.86
C GLY A 330 26.26 13.00 4.84
N THR A 331 26.37 13.55 3.64
CA THR A 331 26.09 14.96 3.37
C THR A 331 24.66 15.11 2.87
N PRO A 332 23.96 16.23 3.11
CA PRO A 332 22.64 16.49 2.54
C PRO A 332 22.56 16.32 1.01
N LEU A 333 23.69 16.52 0.31
CA LEU A 333 23.82 16.30 -1.11
C LEU A 333 23.68 14.82 -1.51
N ASP A 334 24.00 13.87 -0.63
CA ASP A 334 23.88 12.43 -0.91
C ASP A 334 22.42 11.98 -0.99
N ASP A 335 21.53 12.57 -0.18
CA ASP A 335 20.09 12.34 -0.28
C ASP A 335 19.47 13.12 -1.44
N LEU A 336 19.91 14.35 -1.70
CA LEU A 336 19.45 15.12 -2.87
C LEU A 336 19.84 14.45 -4.20
N ALA A 337 21.05 13.90 -4.29
CA ALA A 337 21.53 13.17 -5.46
C ALA A 337 20.76 11.85 -5.68
N PHE A 338 20.47 11.12 -4.60
CA PHE A 338 19.63 9.92 -4.67
C PHE A 338 18.16 10.27 -4.99
N ALA A 339 17.66 11.37 -4.44
CA ALA A 339 16.33 11.87 -4.74
C ALA A 339 16.22 12.29 -6.21
N ALA A 340 17.22 12.94 -6.79
CA ALA A 340 17.21 13.30 -8.21
C ALA A 340 17.17 12.06 -9.13
N TRP A 341 17.86 10.97 -8.75
CA TRP A 341 17.81 9.70 -9.48
C TRP A 341 16.39 9.10 -9.57
N ASN A 342 15.57 9.27 -8.52
CA ASN A 342 14.26 8.63 -8.39
C ASN A 342 13.06 9.58 -8.63
N TRP A 343 13.09 10.79 -8.09
CA TRP A 343 12.03 11.79 -8.21
C TRP A 343 12.08 12.61 -9.50
N VAL A 344 13.25 12.77 -10.14
CA VAL A 344 13.40 13.37 -11.49
C VAL A 344 13.48 12.28 -12.57
N PRO A 345 13.03 11.06 -12.26
CA PRO A 345 13.64 9.78 -12.65
C PRO A 345 14.80 9.87 -13.66
N LEU A 346 15.98 10.36 -13.23
CA LEU A 346 17.13 10.58 -14.13
C LEU A 346 17.65 9.27 -14.77
N HIS A 347 17.33 8.12 -14.18
CA HIS A 347 17.56 6.80 -14.77
C HIS A 347 16.80 6.57 -16.09
N ARG A 348 15.72 7.33 -16.37
CA ARG A 348 14.94 7.26 -17.60
C ARG A 348 15.48 8.21 -18.66
N ALA A 349 15.21 7.88 -19.92
CA ALA A 349 15.56 8.69 -21.09
C ALA A 349 14.61 9.90 -21.28
N LEU A 350 14.56 10.79 -20.29
CA LEU A 350 13.80 12.04 -20.34
C LEU A 350 14.53 13.13 -21.16
N PRO A 351 13.79 14.10 -21.75
CA PRO A 351 14.36 15.30 -22.36
C PRO A 351 15.20 16.12 -21.37
N ALA A 352 16.28 16.75 -21.85
CA ALA A 352 17.21 17.47 -21.00
C ALA A 352 16.56 18.68 -20.29
N GLU A 353 15.59 19.30 -20.95
CA GLU A 353 14.79 20.42 -20.49
C GLU A 353 13.91 20.03 -19.30
N VAL A 354 13.31 18.83 -19.34
CA VAL A 354 12.49 18.28 -18.25
C VAL A 354 13.36 17.95 -17.04
N CYS A 355 14.52 17.32 -17.26
CA CYS A 355 15.50 17.07 -16.20
C CYS A 355 15.96 18.38 -15.53
N ALA A 356 16.34 19.38 -16.33
CA ALA A 356 16.83 20.67 -15.84
C ALA A 356 15.74 21.43 -15.05
N MET A 357 14.52 21.48 -15.58
CA MET A 357 13.36 22.09 -14.91
C MET A 357 13.09 21.44 -13.55
N ARG A 358 13.04 20.11 -13.47
CA ARG A 358 12.73 19.41 -12.22
C ARG A 358 13.87 19.47 -11.20
N LEU A 359 15.14 19.50 -11.65
CA LEU A 359 16.28 19.80 -10.78
C LEU A 359 16.21 21.24 -10.22
N ALA A 360 15.69 22.20 -10.99
CA ALA A 360 15.41 23.55 -10.50
C ALA A 360 14.27 23.59 -9.47
N VAL A 361 13.20 22.81 -9.66
CA VAL A 361 12.14 22.63 -8.65
C VAL A 361 12.73 22.05 -7.35
N MET A 362 13.57 21.01 -7.45
CA MET A 362 14.21 20.41 -6.28
C MET A 362 15.07 21.42 -5.50
N ALA A 363 15.99 22.09 -6.18
CA ALA A 363 16.91 23.04 -5.57
C ALA A 363 16.17 24.23 -4.93
N SER A 364 15.13 24.75 -5.61
CA SER A 364 14.30 25.85 -5.11
C SER A 364 13.53 25.47 -3.85
N ALA A 365 12.91 24.28 -3.83
CA ALA A 365 12.13 23.82 -2.69
C ALA A 365 12.99 23.38 -1.50
N TYR A 366 14.17 22.79 -1.75
CA TYR A 366 15.14 22.45 -0.71
C TYR A 366 15.82 23.70 -0.13
N GLY A 367 16.18 24.68 -0.97
CA GLY A 367 16.82 25.92 -0.53
C GLY A 367 18.27 25.73 -0.06
N ASP A 368 18.62 26.37 1.05
CA ASP A 368 19.97 26.35 1.69
C ASP A 368 21.15 26.67 0.74
N GLY A 369 20.89 27.45 -0.32
CA GLY A 369 21.90 27.81 -1.33
C GLY A 369 22.29 26.69 -2.31
N VAL A 370 21.66 25.51 -2.22
CA VAL A 370 21.88 24.39 -3.15
C VAL A 370 21.50 24.81 -4.57
N ARG A 371 22.38 24.57 -5.54
CA ARG A 371 22.10 24.84 -6.96
C ARG A 371 21.71 23.53 -7.68
N PRO A 372 20.90 23.60 -8.74
CA PRO A 372 20.52 22.41 -9.53
C PRO A 372 21.73 21.63 -10.08
N VAL A 373 22.80 22.34 -10.43
CA VAL A 373 24.05 21.73 -10.90
C VAL A 373 24.80 20.96 -9.81
N ASP A 374 24.73 21.39 -8.55
CA ASP A 374 25.36 20.69 -7.44
C ASP A 374 24.69 19.32 -7.23
N ILE A 375 23.34 19.31 -7.27
CA ILE A 375 22.53 18.08 -7.22
C ILE A 375 22.90 17.14 -8.38
N LEU A 376 22.90 17.65 -9.62
CA LEU A 376 23.23 16.87 -10.83
C LEU A 376 24.63 16.23 -10.74
N ASP A 377 25.60 17.00 -10.28
CA ASP A 377 27.00 16.57 -10.17
C ASP A 377 27.19 15.53 -9.05
N GLY A 378 26.34 15.56 -8.02
CA GLY A 378 26.28 14.52 -6.98
C GLY A 378 25.69 13.18 -7.44
N VAL A 379 24.82 13.15 -8.46
CA VAL A 379 24.09 11.93 -8.88
C VAL A 379 25.04 10.78 -9.22
N VAL A 380 26.02 11.01 -10.09
CA VAL A 380 26.92 9.94 -10.56
C VAL A 380 27.69 9.29 -9.41
N PRO A 381 28.50 10.02 -8.61
CA PRO A 381 29.24 9.40 -7.51
C PRO A 381 28.33 8.84 -6.41
N ARG A 382 27.10 9.34 -6.25
CA ARG A 382 26.13 8.80 -5.29
C ARG A 382 25.58 7.43 -5.72
N ILE A 383 25.26 7.27 -7.00
CA ILE A 383 24.68 6.04 -7.54
C ILE A 383 25.75 4.97 -7.79
N GLU A 384 26.98 5.37 -8.13
CA GLU A 384 28.15 4.45 -8.15
C GLU A 384 28.35 3.76 -6.80
N ARG A 385 28.22 4.49 -5.68
CA ARG A 385 28.31 3.90 -4.33
C ARG A 385 27.16 2.93 -4.05
N SER A 386 25.94 3.19 -4.53
CA SER A 386 24.84 2.21 -4.44
C SER A 386 25.15 0.94 -5.25
N VAL A 387 25.68 1.06 -6.47
CA VAL A 387 26.09 -0.09 -7.30
C VAL A 387 27.15 -0.95 -6.58
N VAL A 388 28.17 -0.32 -5.99
CA VAL A 388 29.20 -1.03 -5.21
C VAL A 388 28.62 -1.69 -3.96
N LEU A 389 27.72 -1.01 -3.23
CA LEU A 389 27.09 -1.54 -2.03
C LEU A 389 26.21 -2.77 -2.32
N ILE A 390 25.40 -2.72 -3.38
CA ILE A 390 24.57 -3.85 -3.83
C ILE A 390 25.45 -5.04 -4.22
N ALA A 391 26.49 -4.81 -5.04
CA ALA A 391 27.43 -5.86 -5.45
C ALA A 391 28.15 -6.51 -4.25
N ALA A 392 28.60 -5.71 -3.29
CA ALA A 392 29.27 -6.19 -2.09
C ALA A 392 28.32 -6.99 -1.18
N GLY A 393 27.08 -6.53 -1.00
CA GLY A 393 26.06 -7.24 -0.23
C GLY A 393 25.65 -8.57 -0.88
N GLN A 394 25.48 -8.60 -2.20
CA GLN A 394 25.24 -9.84 -2.96
C GLN A 394 26.39 -10.85 -2.77
N ALA A 395 27.64 -10.39 -2.87
CA ALA A 395 28.82 -11.23 -2.66
C ALA A 395 28.96 -11.71 -1.20
N ALA A 396 28.46 -10.94 -0.23
CA ALA A 396 28.42 -11.30 1.18
C ALA A 396 27.22 -12.18 1.57
N GLY A 397 26.25 -12.39 0.66
CA GLY A 397 25.05 -13.17 0.93
C GLY A 397 23.95 -12.43 1.72
N ASP A 398 23.93 -11.08 1.70
CA ASP A 398 22.80 -10.31 2.24
C ASP A 398 21.53 -10.62 1.43
N GLU A 399 20.52 -11.21 2.09
CA GLU A 399 19.29 -11.70 1.46
C GLU A 399 18.55 -10.60 0.68
N GLY A 400 18.54 -9.35 1.18
CA GLY A 400 17.89 -8.25 0.49
C GLY A 400 18.66 -7.77 -0.73
N MET A 401 19.99 -7.77 -0.67
CA MET A 401 20.82 -7.45 -1.84
C MET A 401 20.76 -8.58 -2.88
N LEU A 402 20.61 -9.83 -2.46
CA LEU A 402 20.34 -10.97 -3.34
C LEU A 402 18.96 -10.86 -4.02
N ASN A 403 17.91 -10.44 -3.30
CA ASN A 403 16.60 -10.20 -3.91
C ASN A 403 16.66 -9.14 -5.03
N LEU A 404 17.47 -8.08 -4.88
CA LEU A 404 17.68 -7.09 -5.94
C LEU A 404 18.29 -7.69 -7.23
N ALA A 405 18.98 -8.84 -7.15
CA ALA A 405 19.47 -9.54 -8.34
C ALA A 405 18.32 -10.08 -9.21
N THR A 406 17.16 -10.41 -8.61
CA THR A 406 15.98 -10.91 -9.35
C THR A 406 15.38 -9.88 -10.32
N VAL A 407 15.58 -8.59 -10.03
CA VAL A 407 15.21 -7.46 -10.90
C VAL A 407 16.40 -6.89 -11.70
N GLY A 408 17.53 -7.61 -11.73
CA GLY A 408 18.70 -7.31 -12.56
C GLY A 408 19.71 -6.33 -11.97
N GLU A 409 19.65 -6.02 -10.67
CA GLU A 409 20.64 -5.17 -10.02
C GLU A 409 21.93 -5.92 -9.65
N PRO A 410 23.10 -5.25 -9.65
CA PRO A 410 23.32 -3.82 -9.95
C PRO A 410 23.53 -3.50 -11.44
N ALA A 411 23.43 -4.50 -12.33
CA ALA A 411 23.68 -4.32 -13.76
C ALA A 411 22.67 -3.34 -14.42
N ARG A 412 21.39 -3.41 -14.02
CA ARG A 412 20.33 -2.47 -14.44
C ARG A 412 20.67 -1.02 -14.07
N THR A 413 20.99 -0.75 -12.82
CA THR A 413 21.45 0.59 -12.37
C THR A 413 22.71 1.04 -13.11
N THR A 414 23.66 0.14 -13.33
CA THR A 414 24.91 0.46 -14.06
C THR A 414 24.63 0.91 -15.50
N ALA A 415 23.79 0.18 -16.23
CA ALA A 415 23.40 0.54 -17.59
C ALA A 415 22.61 1.86 -17.66
N ALA A 416 21.71 2.10 -16.70
CA ALA A 416 20.99 3.37 -16.58
C ALA A 416 21.93 4.55 -16.29
N LEU A 417 22.99 4.32 -15.50
CA LEU A 417 23.99 5.33 -15.16
C LEU A 417 24.84 5.70 -16.38
N ASP A 418 25.26 4.71 -17.18
CA ASP A 418 25.94 4.95 -18.46
C ASP A 418 25.05 5.71 -19.45
N ALA A 419 23.75 5.38 -19.52
CA ALA A 419 22.78 6.12 -20.31
C ALA A 419 22.53 7.56 -19.79
N LEU A 420 22.69 7.82 -18.48
CA LEU A 420 22.67 9.17 -17.92
C LEU A 420 23.93 9.95 -18.30
N ARG A 421 25.13 9.34 -18.18
CA ARG A 421 26.42 9.98 -18.50
C ARG A 421 26.46 10.59 -19.89
N THR A 422 25.86 9.96 -20.90
CA THR A 422 25.77 10.51 -22.28
C THR A 422 24.90 11.78 -22.38
N ARG A 423 23.93 11.95 -21.47
CA ARG A 423 22.98 13.09 -21.45
C ARG A 423 23.41 14.23 -20.52
N LEU A 424 24.29 13.99 -19.54
CA LEU A 424 24.77 15.00 -18.58
C LEU A 424 25.23 16.32 -19.25
N PRO A 425 25.99 16.33 -20.38
CA PRO A 425 26.41 17.58 -21.00
C PRO A 425 25.24 18.42 -21.55
N ALA A 426 24.13 17.79 -21.92
CA ALA A 426 22.93 18.50 -22.38
C ALA A 426 22.15 19.09 -21.20
N ILE A 427 21.95 18.31 -20.14
CA ILE A 427 21.25 18.76 -18.92
C ILE A 427 22.05 19.90 -18.26
N ARG A 428 23.37 19.74 -18.08
CA ARG A 428 24.22 20.73 -17.41
C ARG A 428 24.20 22.09 -18.12
N ARG A 429 24.19 22.14 -19.46
CA ARG A 429 24.08 23.39 -20.24
C ARG A 429 22.79 24.17 -20.02
N LEU A 430 21.75 23.55 -19.46
CA LEU A 430 20.48 24.20 -19.12
C LEU A 430 20.41 24.64 -17.64
N LEU A 431 21.45 24.33 -16.86
CA LEU A 431 21.59 24.68 -15.43
C LEU A 431 22.70 25.71 -15.16
N THR A 432 23.43 26.10 -16.21
CA THR A 432 24.53 27.09 -16.22
C THR A 432 24.13 28.34 -16.98
#